data_AF-A0A9X3NKM5-F1
#
_entry.id   AF-A0A9X3NKM5-F1
#
_cell.length_a   1.000
_cell.length_b   1.000
_cell.length_c   1.000
_cell.angle_alpha   90.00
_cell.angle_beta   90.00
_cell.angle_gamma   90.00
#
_symmetry.space_group_name_H-M   'P 1'
#
loop_
_entity.id
_entity.type
_entity.pdbx_description
1 polymer ?
#
loop_
_entity_poly.entity_id
_entity_poly.type
_entity_poly.pdbx_seq_one_letter_code
_entity_poly.pdbx_strand_id
1 'polypeptide(L)'
;MTEEINDVPTCGRPTRSGKPCRIRISRFDVACGTHATEHDRALADAYRRGYNEGWKAGSATGEQGAQARIRFLEARLRELQERDDAAKRIFEVGGEQVVEVDGYAYRWRGHPPLVVGERVLLPENWLSSLKRGSGPFIGVVTKLGTTYKGHLAQVINRAPVEKP
;
A
#
# COMPACT_ATOMS: atom_id res chain seq x y z
N MET A 1 -15.10 -13.62 16.21
CA MET A 1 -16.06 -14.54 16.85
C MET A 1 -15.26 -15.57 17.63
N THR A 2 -15.08 -15.32 18.93
CA THR A 2 -14.37 -16.19 19.86
C THR A 2 -15.40 -16.73 20.84
N GLU A 3 -15.86 -17.95 20.59
CA GLU A 3 -16.60 -18.77 21.55
C GLU A 3 -16.64 -20.22 21.02
N GLU A 4 -15.46 -20.84 20.85
CA GLU A 4 -15.39 -22.31 20.88
C GLU A 4 -15.30 -22.71 22.35
N ILE A 5 -16.45 -23.08 22.91
CA ILE A 5 -16.53 -23.72 24.22
C ILE A 5 -15.67 -24.99 24.17
N ASN A 6 -14.65 -25.02 25.02
CA ASN A 6 -13.65 -26.07 25.16
C ASN A 6 -14.26 -27.42 25.59
N ASP A 7 -14.92 -28.13 24.69
CA ASP A 7 -15.23 -29.55 24.90
C ASP A 7 -14.07 -30.39 24.35
N VAL A 8 -13.00 -30.45 25.13
CA VAL A 8 -11.81 -31.25 24.76
C VAL A 8 -12.23 -32.72 24.76
N PRO A 9 -12.15 -33.43 23.62
CA PRO A 9 -12.61 -34.80 23.53
C PRO A 9 -11.86 -35.67 24.54
N THR A 10 -12.53 -36.71 25.04
CA THR A 10 -11.93 -37.71 25.93
C THR A 10 -11.84 -39.05 25.20
N CYS A 11 -10.86 -39.87 25.58
CA CYS A 11 -10.55 -41.13 24.92
C CYS A 11 -11.74 -42.10 24.83
N GLY A 12 -12.57 -42.22 25.87
CA GLY A 12 -13.76 -43.07 25.91
C GLY A 12 -13.52 -44.60 25.90
N ARG A 13 -12.36 -45.07 25.42
CA ARG A 13 -12.02 -46.50 25.31
C ARG A 13 -12.08 -47.21 26.66
N PRO A 14 -12.55 -48.46 26.72
CA PRO A 14 -12.65 -49.22 27.96
C PRO A 14 -11.25 -49.47 28.54
N THR A 15 -11.09 -49.18 29.83
CA THR A 15 -9.89 -49.52 30.60
C THR A 15 -9.92 -50.99 31.04
N ARG A 16 -8.83 -51.50 31.63
CA ARG A 16 -8.77 -52.87 32.18
C ARG A 16 -9.85 -53.17 33.22
N SER A 17 -10.40 -52.15 33.89
CA SER A 17 -11.50 -52.28 34.86
C SER A 17 -12.89 -52.11 34.23
N GLY A 18 -12.99 -52.04 32.90
CA GLY A 18 -14.24 -51.89 32.15
C GLY A 18 -14.83 -50.46 32.13
N LYS A 19 -14.28 -49.52 32.90
CA LYS A 19 -14.72 -48.11 32.91
C LYS A 19 -14.17 -47.35 31.70
N PRO A 20 -14.88 -46.35 31.14
CA PRO A 20 -14.40 -45.56 30.01
C PRO A 20 -13.22 -44.66 30.41
N CYS A 21 -12.22 -44.58 29.53
CA CYS A 21 -11.05 -43.74 29.72
C CYS A 21 -11.41 -42.25 29.62
N ARG A 22 -11.03 -41.47 30.64
CA ARG A 22 -11.30 -40.03 30.71
C ARG A 22 -10.10 -39.15 30.35
N ILE A 23 -9.03 -39.74 29.81
CA ILE A 23 -7.88 -38.96 29.33
C ILE A 23 -8.35 -38.05 28.20
N ARG A 24 -8.04 -36.75 28.31
CA ARG A 24 -8.28 -35.76 27.27
C ARG A 24 -7.36 -36.02 26.07
N ILE A 25 -7.89 -35.87 24.87
CA ILE A 25 -7.19 -36.13 23.61
C ILE A 25 -7.25 -34.87 22.73
N SER A 26 -6.34 -34.76 21.76
CA SER A 26 -6.39 -33.67 20.79
C SER A 26 -7.64 -33.80 19.92
N ARG A 27 -8.09 -32.68 19.33
CA ARG A 27 -9.18 -32.65 18.34
C ARG A 27 -8.97 -33.58 17.12
N PHE A 28 -7.75 -34.01 16.88
CA PHE A 28 -7.39 -34.91 15.78
C PHE A 28 -7.18 -36.36 16.23
N ASP A 29 -7.05 -36.61 17.53
CA ASP A 29 -6.76 -37.94 18.04
C ASP A 29 -8.06 -38.71 18.26
N VAL A 30 -8.05 -40.02 17.97
CA VAL A 30 -9.21 -40.90 18.12
C VAL A 30 -9.23 -41.59 19.50
N ALA A 31 -8.06 -41.75 20.11
CA ALA A 31 -7.88 -42.34 21.43
C ALA A 31 -6.63 -41.77 22.11
N CYS A 32 -6.51 -41.92 23.43
CA CYS A 32 -5.30 -41.50 24.13
C CYS A 32 -4.11 -42.39 23.79
N GLY A 33 -2.87 -41.92 23.99
CA GLY A 33 -1.66 -42.64 23.60
C GLY A 33 -1.56 -44.09 24.11
N THR A 34 -2.20 -44.39 25.26
CA THR A 34 -2.28 -45.73 25.86
C THR A 34 -3.25 -46.67 25.14
N HIS A 35 -4.38 -46.14 24.63
CA HIS A 35 -5.41 -46.93 23.95
C HIS A 35 -5.34 -46.82 22.42
N ALA A 36 -4.55 -45.89 21.90
CA ALA A 36 -4.36 -45.70 20.47
C ALA A 36 -3.68 -46.93 19.88
N THR A 37 -4.35 -47.54 18.91
CA THR A 37 -3.74 -48.51 18.01
C THR A 37 -2.82 -47.80 17.03
N GLU A 38 -1.98 -48.56 16.33
CA GLU A 38 -1.19 -48.01 15.23
C GLU A 38 -2.08 -47.39 14.14
N HIS A 39 -3.23 -48.01 13.85
CA HIS A 39 -4.22 -47.47 12.93
C HIS A 39 -4.81 -46.14 13.41
N ASP A 40 -5.15 -46.02 14.70
CA ASP A 40 -5.67 -44.77 15.28
C ASP A 40 -4.63 -43.64 15.15
N ARG A 41 -3.34 -43.94 15.38
CA ARG A 41 -2.25 -42.96 15.22
C ARG A 41 -2.10 -42.55 13.76
N ALA A 42 -2.08 -43.52 12.84
CA ALA A 42 -1.96 -43.25 11.41
C ALA A 42 -3.13 -42.39 10.88
N LEU A 43 -4.35 -42.65 11.35
CA LEU A 43 -5.54 -41.88 11.00
C LEU A 43 -5.47 -40.45 11.54
N ALA A 44 -5.11 -40.28 12.81
CA ALA A 44 -4.94 -38.96 13.42
C ALA A 44 -3.87 -38.13 12.70
N ASP A 45 -2.75 -38.76 12.34
CA ASP A 45 -1.67 -38.10 11.60
C ASP A 45 -2.10 -37.72 10.17
N ALA A 46 -2.84 -38.59 9.48
CA ALA A 46 -3.39 -38.28 8.16
C ALA A 46 -4.35 -37.09 8.20
N TYR A 47 -5.26 -37.06 9.19
CA TYR A 47 -6.20 -35.96 9.39
C TYR A 47 -5.48 -34.65 9.70
N ARG A 48 -4.47 -34.69 10.58
CA ARG A 48 -3.66 -33.54 10.94
C ARG A 48 -2.90 -32.97 9.74
N ARG A 49 -2.32 -33.84 8.90
CA ARG A 49 -1.66 -33.43 7.64
C ARG A 49 -2.65 -32.74 6.71
N GLY A 50 -3.77 -33.39 6.41
CA GLY A 50 -4.79 -32.84 5.51
C GLY A 50 -5.36 -31.50 6.00
N TYR A 51 -5.62 -31.37 7.30
CA TYR A 51 -6.08 -30.12 7.89
C TYR A 51 -5.04 -29.00 7.76
N ASN A 52 -3.78 -29.29 8.08
CA ASN A 52 -2.70 -28.31 7.99
C ASN A 52 -2.42 -27.90 6.55
N GLU A 53 -2.45 -28.84 5.61
CA GLU A 53 -2.28 -28.58 4.18
C GLU A 53 -3.44 -27.72 3.64
N GLY A 54 -4.68 -28.08 3.96
CA GLY A 54 -5.87 -27.31 3.58
C GLY A 54 -5.85 -25.88 4.15
N TRP A 55 -5.46 -25.73 5.42
CA TRP A 55 -5.33 -24.42 6.05
C TRP A 55 -4.24 -23.57 5.39
N LYS A 56 -3.05 -24.14 5.13
CA LYS A 56 -1.96 -23.45 4.43
C LYS A 56 -2.37 -23.05 3.01
N ALA A 57 -3.00 -23.95 2.25
CA ALA A 57 -3.45 -23.68 0.90
C ALA A 57 -4.54 -22.60 0.86
N GLY A 58 -5.51 -22.67 1.78
CA GLY A 58 -6.56 -21.67 1.92
C GLY A 58 -6.02 -20.30 2.33
N SER A 59 -5.11 -20.26 3.30
CA SER A 59 -4.44 -19.03 3.74
C SER A 59 -3.62 -18.40 2.62
N ALA A 60 -2.83 -19.19 1.90
CA ALA A 60 -2.02 -18.69 0.77
C ALA A 60 -2.89 -18.15 -0.36
N THR A 61 -3.99 -18.85 -0.70
CA THR A 61 -4.94 -18.41 -1.73
C THR A 61 -5.66 -17.12 -1.31
N GLY A 62 -6.09 -17.04 -0.05
CA GLY A 62 -6.74 -15.86 0.51
C GLY A 62 -5.82 -14.64 0.53
N GLU A 63 -4.56 -14.83 0.94
CA GLU A 63 -3.56 -13.77 0.97
C GLU A 63 -3.25 -13.25 -0.45
N GLN A 64 -3.03 -14.15 -1.41
CA GLN A 64 -2.79 -13.76 -2.80
C GLN A 64 -3.97 -13.01 -3.41
N GLY A 65 -5.20 -13.46 -3.14
CA GLY A 65 -6.42 -12.77 -3.57
C GLY A 65 -6.56 -11.38 -2.95
N ALA A 66 -6.30 -11.25 -1.66
CA ALA A 66 -6.31 -9.97 -0.95
C ALA A 66 -5.25 -9.02 -1.50
N GLN A 67 -4.01 -9.49 -1.69
CA GLN A 67 -2.93 -8.67 -2.25
C GLN A 67 -3.23 -8.22 -3.68
N ALA A 68 -3.80 -9.10 -4.53
CA ALA A 68 -4.21 -8.73 -5.88
C ALA A 68 -5.30 -7.65 -5.86
N ARG A 69 -6.26 -7.76 -4.93
CA ARG A 69 -7.31 -6.76 -4.76
C ARG A 69 -6.76 -5.42 -4.27
N ILE A 70 -5.82 -5.42 -3.33
CA ILE A 70 -5.15 -4.20 -2.85
C ILE A 70 -4.44 -3.51 -4.02
N ARG A 71 -3.60 -4.23 -4.77
CA ARG A 71 -2.90 -3.67 -5.94
C ARG A 71 -3.84 -3.04 -6.96
N PHE A 72 -4.96 -3.71 -7.24
CA PHE A 72 -5.97 -3.19 -8.16
C PHE A 72 -6.61 -1.89 -7.62
N LEU A 73 -7.00 -1.87 -6.34
CA LEU A 73 -7.61 -0.70 -5.73
C LEU A 73 -6.64 0.48 -5.67
N GLU A 74 -5.38 0.25 -5.33
CA GLU A 74 -4.33 1.27 -5.36
C GLU A 74 -4.12 1.85 -6.76
N ALA A 75 -4.09 1.01 -7.79
CA ALA A 75 -3.99 1.47 -9.17
C ALA A 75 -5.19 2.32 -9.58
N ARG A 76 -6.41 1.89 -9.19
CA ARG A 76 -7.63 2.64 -9.48
C ARG A 76 -7.71 3.96 -8.73
N LEU A 77 -7.25 4.01 -7.48
CA LEU A 77 -7.16 5.26 -6.72
C LEU A 77 -6.22 6.25 -7.40
N ARG A 78 -5.04 5.80 -7.84
CA ARG A 78 -4.10 6.66 -8.59
C ARG A 78 -4.73 7.22 -9.87
N GLU A 79 -5.37 6.38 -10.67
CA GLU A 79 -6.06 6.80 -11.89
C GLU A 79 -7.17 7.84 -11.60
N LEU A 80 -7.95 7.64 -10.55
CA LEU A 80 -9.01 8.57 -10.16
C LEU A 80 -8.45 9.90 -9.65
N GLN A 81 -7.38 9.86 -8.87
CA GLN A 81 -6.68 11.06 -8.40
C GLN A 81 -6.14 11.85 -9.58
N GLU A 82 -5.49 11.19 -10.55
CA GLU A 82 -4.99 11.86 -11.76
C GLU A 82 -6.11 12.53 -12.57
N ARG A 83 -7.27 11.88 -12.68
CA ARG A 83 -8.45 12.44 -13.35
C ARG A 83 -9.02 13.66 -12.61
N ASP A 84 -9.15 13.56 -11.29
CA ASP A 84 -9.64 14.67 -10.47
C ASP A 84 -8.67 15.86 -10.52
N ASP A 85 -7.37 15.59 -10.44
CA ASP A 85 -6.32 16.58 -10.58
C ASP A 85 -6.35 17.25 -11.95
N ALA A 86 -6.53 16.48 -13.03
CA ALA A 86 -6.65 17.02 -14.38
C ALA A 86 -7.89 17.90 -14.53
N ALA A 87 -9.03 17.47 -13.96
CA ALA A 87 -10.30 18.20 -14.05
C ALA A 87 -10.28 19.53 -13.28
N LYS A 88 -9.53 19.60 -12.16
CA LYS A 88 -9.45 20.79 -11.29
C LYS A 88 -8.23 21.67 -11.57
N ARG A 89 -7.42 21.33 -12.56
CA ARG A 89 -6.17 22.01 -12.84
C ARG A 89 -6.41 23.42 -13.38
N ILE A 90 -5.77 24.39 -12.75
CA ILE A 90 -5.81 25.80 -13.11
C ILE A 90 -4.54 26.10 -13.92
N PHE A 91 -4.72 26.51 -15.18
CA PHE A 91 -3.61 26.81 -16.09
C PHE A 91 -3.24 28.30 -16.13
N GLU A 92 -4.13 29.17 -15.67
CA GLU A 92 -3.94 30.61 -15.68
C GLU A 92 -4.59 31.26 -14.46
N VAL A 93 -3.92 32.24 -13.86
CA VAL A 93 -4.43 33.03 -12.74
C VAL A 93 -4.14 34.50 -13.03
N GLY A 94 -5.21 35.26 -13.31
CA GLY A 94 -5.12 36.71 -13.54
C GLY A 94 -4.28 37.09 -14.76
N GLY A 95 -4.45 36.41 -15.90
CA GLY A 95 -3.67 36.69 -17.12
C GLY A 95 -2.28 36.07 -17.14
N GLU A 96 -1.87 35.39 -16.06
CA GLU A 96 -0.54 34.79 -15.94
C GLU A 96 -0.62 33.27 -15.97
N GLN A 97 0.22 32.65 -16.80
CA GLN A 97 0.30 31.21 -16.91
C GLN A 97 0.77 30.60 -15.58
N VAL A 98 0.18 29.48 -15.18
CA VAL A 98 0.62 28.72 -14.02
C VAL A 98 1.45 27.53 -14.47
N VAL A 99 2.60 27.35 -13.83
CA VAL A 99 3.53 26.24 -14.09
C VAL A 99 3.93 25.56 -12.79
N GLU A 100 4.24 24.28 -12.88
CA GLU A 100 4.79 23.49 -11.78
C GLU A 100 6.27 23.25 -12.04
N VAL A 101 7.11 23.52 -11.03
CA VAL A 101 8.55 23.29 -11.05
C VAL A 101 8.93 22.54 -9.77
N ASP A 102 9.54 21.36 -9.92
CA ASP A 102 9.95 20.50 -8.80
C ASP A 102 8.81 20.26 -7.76
N GLY A 103 7.55 20.20 -8.21
CA GLY A 103 6.37 19.98 -7.37
C GLY A 103 5.77 21.24 -6.73
N TYR A 104 6.32 22.43 -7.01
CA TYR A 104 5.81 23.71 -6.53
C TYR A 104 5.22 24.51 -7.68
N ALA A 105 4.08 25.17 -7.42
CA ALA A 105 3.40 25.97 -8.41
C ALA A 105 3.88 27.43 -8.41
N TYR A 106 4.07 27.98 -9.60
CA TYR A 106 4.52 29.35 -9.82
C TYR A 106 3.70 30.01 -10.93
N ARG A 107 3.68 31.35 -10.91
CA ARG A 107 3.07 32.17 -11.95
C ARG A 107 4.12 32.69 -12.93
N TRP A 108 3.79 32.69 -14.20
CA TRP A 108 4.61 33.20 -15.29
C TRP A 108 3.85 34.30 -16.02
N ARG A 109 4.41 35.50 -15.98
CA ARG A 109 3.89 36.68 -16.68
C ARG A 109 4.60 36.95 -18.02
N GLY A 110 5.78 36.36 -18.22
CA GLY A 110 6.58 36.64 -19.41
C GLY A 110 5.97 36.07 -20.69
N HIS A 111 6.47 36.53 -21.83
CA HIS A 111 6.14 35.98 -23.15
C HIS A 111 7.43 35.51 -23.83
N PRO A 112 7.44 34.37 -24.54
CA PRO A 112 6.30 33.46 -24.77
C PRO A 112 5.93 32.60 -23.54
N PRO A 113 4.76 31.93 -23.54
CA PRO A 113 4.38 30.94 -22.53
C PRO A 113 5.47 29.88 -22.35
N LEU A 114 5.63 29.40 -21.12
CA LEU A 114 6.57 28.33 -20.78
C LEU A 114 6.03 26.97 -21.22
N VAL A 115 6.94 26.09 -21.60
CA VAL A 115 6.64 24.68 -21.90
C VAL A 115 7.36 23.76 -20.93
N VAL A 116 6.84 22.53 -20.80
CA VAL A 116 7.46 21.49 -19.98
C VAL A 116 8.88 21.20 -20.50
N GLY A 117 9.85 21.11 -19.59
CA GLY A 117 11.26 20.93 -19.89
C GLY A 117 12.08 22.22 -19.95
N GLU A 118 11.44 23.40 -19.96
CA GLU A 118 12.18 24.67 -19.94
C GLU A 118 12.80 24.96 -18.57
N ARG A 119 14.02 25.51 -18.59
CA ARG A 119 14.73 25.96 -17.40
C ARG A 119 14.28 27.38 -17.04
N VAL A 120 13.92 27.60 -15.78
CA VAL A 120 13.45 28.87 -15.26
C VAL A 120 14.20 29.26 -13.99
N LEU A 121 14.43 30.57 -13.83
CA LEU A 121 14.95 31.16 -12.62
C LEU A 121 13.80 31.47 -11.67
N LEU A 122 13.84 30.84 -10.51
CA LEU A 122 12.81 30.91 -9.49
C LEU A 122 13.28 31.73 -8.29
N PRO A 123 12.36 32.42 -7.59
CA PRO A 123 12.69 33.09 -6.37
C PRO A 123 13.06 32.08 -5.28
N GLU A 124 13.84 32.54 -4.31
CA GLU A 124 14.11 31.76 -3.12
C GLU A 124 12.80 31.42 -2.41
N ASN A 125 12.64 30.15 -2.04
CA ASN A 125 11.64 29.71 -1.08
C ASN A 125 12.34 28.97 0.07
N TRP A 126 11.61 28.73 1.16
CA TRP A 126 12.14 28.04 2.34
C TRP A 126 12.85 26.71 1.98
N LEU A 127 12.26 25.93 1.07
CA LEU A 127 12.82 24.63 0.68
C LEU A 127 14.07 24.75 -0.19
N SER A 128 14.12 25.73 -1.10
CA SER A 128 15.28 25.98 -1.95
C SER A 128 16.44 26.50 -1.13
N SER A 129 16.17 27.38 -0.15
CA SER A 129 17.16 27.86 0.81
C SER A 129 17.84 26.70 1.54
N LEU A 130 17.03 25.75 2.04
CA LEU A 130 17.53 24.56 2.71
C LEU A 130 18.35 23.63 1.80
N LYS A 131 17.91 23.44 0.54
CA LYS A 131 18.53 22.45 -0.38
C LYS A 131 19.70 22.99 -1.21
N ARG A 132 19.67 24.27 -1.57
CA ARG A 132 20.54 24.88 -2.59
C ARG A 132 21.27 26.12 -2.09
N GLY A 133 21.00 26.55 -0.85
CA GLY A 133 21.49 27.81 -0.29
C GLY A 133 20.57 28.98 -0.62
N SER A 134 20.88 30.13 -0.02
CA SER A 134 20.11 31.36 -0.22
C SER A 134 20.26 31.88 -1.64
N GLY A 135 19.19 32.50 -2.14
CA GLY A 135 19.12 33.14 -3.44
C GLY A 135 18.24 32.43 -4.47
N PRO A 136 18.05 33.08 -5.63
CA PRO A 136 17.33 32.50 -6.76
C PRO A 136 17.97 31.20 -7.24
N PHE A 137 17.16 30.26 -7.71
CA PHE A 137 17.65 28.97 -8.19
C PHE A 137 17.05 28.61 -9.55
N ILE A 138 17.77 27.78 -10.30
CA ILE A 138 17.29 27.27 -11.58
C ILE A 138 16.51 25.98 -11.33
N GLY A 139 15.26 25.95 -11.80
CA GLY A 139 14.40 24.77 -11.84
C GLY A 139 13.95 24.46 -13.26
N VAL A 140 13.34 23.29 -13.45
CA VAL A 140 12.79 22.85 -14.75
C VAL A 140 11.27 22.76 -14.63
N VAL A 141 10.55 23.32 -15.59
CA VAL A 141 9.08 23.18 -15.65
C VAL A 141 8.75 21.71 -15.85
N THR A 142 8.13 21.10 -14.85
CA THR A 142 7.76 19.68 -14.87
C THR A 142 6.34 19.48 -15.38
N LYS A 143 5.43 20.40 -15.07
CA LYS A 143 4.02 20.35 -15.51
C LYS A 143 3.46 21.75 -15.76
N LEU A 144 2.41 21.83 -16.55
CA LEU A 144 1.60 23.03 -16.69
C LEU A 144 0.40 22.97 -15.75
N GLY A 145 0.03 24.14 -15.23
CA GLY A 145 -1.08 24.32 -14.31
C GLY A 145 -0.86 23.70 -12.92
N THR A 146 -1.78 24.01 -12.00
CA THR A 146 -1.75 23.50 -10.62
C THR A 146 -3.16 23.23 -10.10
N THR A 147 -3.29 22.34 -9.11
CA THR A 147 -4.51 22.19 -8.31
C THR A 147 -4.47 23.03 -7.03
N TYR A 148 -3.32 23.64 -6.71
CA TYR A 148 -3.13 24.48 -5.54
C TYR A 148 -3.83 25.84 -5.69
N LYS A 149 -4.66 26.20 -4.71
CA LYS A 149 -5.48 27.41 -4.72
C LYS A 149 -4.92 28.57 -3.88
N GLY A 150 -3.77 28.39 -3.24
CA GLY A 150 -3.16 29.41 -2.41
C GLY A 150 -2.33 30.42 -3.19
N HIS A 151 -1.59 31.27 -2.46
CA HIS A 151 -0.72 32.26 -3.07
C HIS A 151 0.44 31.60 -3.83
N LEU A 152 0.61 31.98 -5.10
CA LEU A 152 1.67 31.48 -5.98
C LEU A 152 2.79 32.51 -6.10
N ALA A 153 4.04 32.07 -5.93
CA ALA A 153 5.19 32.90 -6.21
C ALA A 153 5.37 33.10 -7.72
N GLN A 154 5.99 34.20 -8.12
CA GLN A 154 6.22 34.51 -9.52
C GLN A 154 7.59 33.98 -9.97
N VAL A 155 7.65 33.34 -11.14
CA VAL A 155 8.90 33.02 -11.82
C VAL A 155 9.63 34.32 -12.16
N ILE A 156 10.90 34.42 -11.80
CA ILE A 156 11.69 35.65 -12.01
C ILE A 156 11.98 35.84 -13.50
N ASN A 157 12.58 34.82 -14.13
CA ASN A 157 12.94 34.88 -15.54
C ASN A 157 13.14 33.47 -16.12
N ARG A 158 13.31 33.35 -17.44
CA ARG A 158 13.89 32.15 -18.04
C ARG A 158 15.35 32.02 -17.60
N ALA A 159 15.81 30.79 -17.38
CA ALA A 159 17.22 30.58 -17.10
C ALA A 159 18.05 30.90 -18.36
N PRO A 160 19.27 31.45 -18.22
CA PRO A 160 20.15 31.65 -19.37
C PRO A 160 20.41 30.31 -20.07
N VAL A 161 20.35 30.31 -21.39
CA VAL A 161 20.77 29.17 -22.21
C VAL A 161 22.28 29.04 -22.02
N GLU A 162 22.74 28.00 -21.35
CA GLU A 162 24.16 27.63 -21.37
C GLU A 162 24.51 27.36 -22.83
N LYS A 163 25.22 28.30 -23.47
CA LYS A 163 25.81 28.06 -24.79
C LYS A 163 26.87 26.96 -24.63
N PRO A 164 26.88 25.94 -25.49
CA PRO A 164 27.91 24.91 -25.49
C PRO A 164 29.29 25.48 -25.77
#